data_AF-A0A7V6YGB7-F1
#
_entry.id   AF-A0A7V6YGB7-F1
#
_cell.length_a   1.000
_cell.length_b   1.000
_cell.length_c   1.000
_cell.angle_alpha   90.00
_cell.angle_beta   90.00
_cell.angle_gamma   90.00
#
_symmetry.space_group_name_H-M   'P 1'
#
loop_
_entity.id
_entity.type
_entity.pdbx_description
1 polymer ?
#
loop_
_entity_poly.entity_id
_entity_poly.type
_entity_poly.pdbx_seq_one_letter_code
_entity_poly.pdbx_strand_id
1 'polypeptide(L)' 'RRWLRENRLEPVFDPATGQHFAELQEEGRRHLLWLEDETSLQQRVELVHKYGLAGIAAWQRGFAKEDIWPVLKEYLRN' A
#
# COMPACT_ATOMS: atom_id res chain seq x y z
N ARG A 1 3.06 9.99 -3.51
CA ARG A 1 3.01 10.74 -2.22
C ARG A 1 3.00 12.27 -2.38
N ARG A 2 2.89 12.86 -3.59
CA ARG A 2 2.87 14.32 -3.77
C ARG A 2 1.69 14.99 -3.05
N TRP A 3 0.48 14.47 -3.28
CA TRP A 3 -0.76 14.98 -2.69
C TRP A 3 -0.72 15.10 -1.17
N LEU A 4 -0.16 14.09 -0.48
CA LEU A 4 0.02 14.12 0.98
C LEU A 4 0.91 15.29 1.44
N ARG A 5 2.03 15.53 0.73
CA ARG A 5 2.97 16.61 1.09
C ARG A 5 2.37 17.99 0.83
N GLU A 6 1.68 18.17 -0.30
CA GLU A 6 1.03 19.43 -0.66
C GLU A 6 -0.04 19.81 0.39
N ASN A 7 -0.75 18.82 0.91
CA ASN A 7 -1.80 19.00 1.92
C ASN A 7 -1.30 18.84 3.37
N ARG A 8 0.00 18.60 3.58
CA ARG A 8 0.63 18.38 4.90
C ARG A 8 -0.07 17.30 5.74
N LEU A 9 -0.46 16.21 5.08
CA LEU A 9 -1.15 15.09 5.71
C LEU A 9 -0.17 13.97 6.04
N GLU A 10 -0.26 13.46 7.26
CA GLU A 10 0.36 12.21 7.68
C GLU A 10 -0.67 11.08 7.60
N PRO A 11 -0.40 10.02 6.81
CA PRO A 11 -1.30 8.87 6.74
C PRO A 11 -1.37 8.13 8.09
N VAL A 12 -2.56 7.67 8.45
CA VAL A 12 -2.81 6.87 9.65
C VAL A 12 -3.09 5.43 9.23
N PHE A 13 -2.57 4.46 9.98
CA PHE A 13 -2.88 3.06 9.74
C PHE A 13 -4.35 2.75 10.10
N ASP A 14 -5.08 2.15 9.17
CA ASP A 14 -6.44 1.64 9.37
C ASP A 14 -6.40 0.10 9.46
N PRO A 15 -6.60 -0.49 10.65
CA PRO A 15 -6.60 -1.93 10.84
C PRO A 15 -7.71 -2.65 10.07
N ALA A 16 -8.83 -1.98 9.77
CA ALA A 16 -9.95 -2.61 9.08
C ALA A 16 -9.61 -2.92 7.61
N THR A 17 -8.82 -2.05 6.97
CA THR A 17 -8.35 -2.24 5.59
C THR A 17 -6.94 -2.82 5.50
N GLY A 18 -6.15 -2.74 6.59
CA GLY A 18 -4.74 -3.15 6.58
C GLY A 18 -3.86 -2.16 5.78
N GLN A 19 -4.26 -0.90 5.70
CA GLN A 19 -3.60 0.12 4.89
C GLN A 19 -3.39 1.42 5.66
N HIS A 20 -2.37 2.18 5.27
CA HIS A 20 -2.32 3.58 5.64
C HIS A 20 -3.32 4.38 4.79
N PHE A 21 -4.06 5.28 5.41
CA PHE A 21 -5.00 6.17 4.73
C PHE A 21 -4.83 7.62 5.21
N ALA A 22 -5.25 8.56 4.38
CA ALA A 22 -5.33 9.97 4.74
C ALA A 22 -6.68 10.54 4.30
N GLU A 23 -7.19 11.48 5.09
CA GLU A 23 -8.41 12.22 4.84
C GLU A 23 -8.13 13.73 4.80
N LEU A 24 -8.78 14.42 3.87
CA LEU A 24 -8.80 15.89 3.80
C LEU A 24 -10.24 16.37 3.62
N GLN A 25 -10.63 17.37 4.41
CA GLN A 25 -11.86 18.12 4.19
C GLN A 25 -11.52 19.52 3.69
N GLU A 26 -11.99 19.87 2.50
CA GLU A 26 -11.70 21.15 1.85
C GLU A 26 -12.96 21.61 1.08
N GLU A 27 -13.37 22.87 1.26
CA GLU A 27 -14.53 23.47 0.57
C GLU A 27 -15.82 22.63 0.62
N GLY A 28 -16.07 21.95 1.76
CA GLY A 28 -17.23 21.07 1.93
C GLY A 28 -17.13 19.73 1.18
N ARG A 29 -15.98 19.41 0.58
CA ARG A 29 -15.68 18.12 -0.05
C ARG A 29 -14.78 17.28 0.85
N ARG A 30 -15.00 15.96 0.82
CA ARG A 30 -14.20 14.97 1.54
C ARG A 30 -13.35 14.19 0.55
N HIS A 31 -12.03 14.22 0.73
CA HIS A 31 -11.07 13.48 -0.05
C HIS A 31 -10.46 12.37 0.81
N LEU A 32 -10.46 11.15 0.29
CA LEU A 32 -9.90 9.98 0.96
C LEU A 32 -8.85 9.33 0.07
N LEU A 33 -7.71 8.99 0.65
CA LEU A 33 -6.61 8.33 -0.05
C LEU A 33 -6.16 7.13 0.76
N TRP A 34 -6.31 5.93 0.21
CA TRP A 34 -5.66 4.72 0.70
C TRP A 34 -4.34 4.51 -0.02
N LEU A 35 -3.33 4.10 0.73
CA LEU A 35 -1.99 3.89 0.22
C LEU A 35 -1.71 2.40 0.07
N GLU A 36 -1.17 2.06 -1.10
CA GLU A 36 -0.36 0.86 -1.23
C GLU A 36 1.08 1.22 -0.87
N ASP A 37 1.53 0.67 0.26
CA ASP A 37 2.88 0.87 0.77
C ASP A 37 3.44 -0.44 1.34
N GLU A 38 4.60 -0.38 1.96
CA GLU A 38 5.34 -1.54 2.42
C GLU A 38 4.52 -2.38 3.42
N THR A 39 3.66 -1.73 4.22
CA THR A 39 2.80 -2.41 5.21
C THR A 39 1.69 -3.21 4.53
N SER A 40 0.95 -2.55 3.63
CA SER A 40 -0.15 -3.20 2.92
C SER A 40 0.36 -4.32 2.01
N LEU A 41 1.53 -4.12 1.39
CA LEU A 41 2.17 -5.11 0.54
C LEU A 41 2.64 -6.34 1.31
N GLN A 42 3.32 -6.17 2.44
CA GLN A 42 3.77 -7.29 3.27
C GLN A 42 2.59 -8.18 3.65
N GLN A 43 1.49 -7.59 4.12
CA GLN A 43 0.28 -8.35 4.46
C GLN A 43 -0.29 -9.13 3.27
N ARG A 44 -0.27 -8.57 2.05
CA ARG A 44 -0.72 -9.26 0.82
C ARG A 44 0.19 -10.45 0.48
N VAL A 45 1.51 -10.29 0.64
CA VAL A 45 2.48 -11.37 0.37
C VAL A 45 2.37 -12.48 1.42
N GLU A 46 2.12 -12.15 2.69
CA GLU A 46 1.90 -13.14 3.75
C GLU A 46 0.71 -14.07 3.44
N LEU A 47 -0.30 -13.60 2.69
CA LEU A 47 -1.40 -14.47 2.24
C LEU A 47 -0.95 -15.58 1.28
N VAL A 48 0.10 -15.33 0.49
CA VAL A 48 0.68 -16.34 -0.42
C VAL A 48 1.15 -17.54 0.41
N HIS A 49 1.92 -17.29 1.46
CA HIS A 49 2.41 -18.32 2.36
C HIS A 49 1.30 -18.96 3.19
N LYS A 50 0.44 -18.14 3.78
CA LYS A 50 -0.66 -18.59 4.64
C LYS A 50 -1.57 -19.61 3.95
N TYR A 51 -1.83 -19.40 2.66
CA TYR A 51 -2.75 -20.23 1.89
C TYR A 51 -2.06 -21.15 0.88
N GLY A 52 -0.72 -21.20 0.85
CA GLY A 52 0.04 -22.00 -0.10
C GLY A 52 -0.26 -21.65 -1.56
N LEU A 53 -0.44 -20.36 -1.86
CA LEU A 53 -0.72 -19.88 -3.22
C LEU A 53 0.54 -19.94 -4.08
N ALA A 54 0.36 -20.06 -5.39
CA ALA A 54 1.48 -20.15 -6.33
C ALA A 54 2.28 -18.84 -6.49
N GLY A 55 1.75 -17.70 -6.02
CA GLY A 55 2.44 -16.41 -6.08
C GLY A 55 1.50 -15.21 -6.06
N ILE A 56 1.99 -14.07 -6.55
CA ILE A 56 1.29 -12.78 -6.62
C ILE A 56 1.37 -12.22 -8.05
N ALA A 57 0.33 -11.49 -8.47
CA ALA A 57 0.33 -10.70 -9.70
C ALA A 57 0.15 -9.21 -9.35
N ALA A 58 0.91 -8.33 -10.01
CA ALA A 58 0.88 -6.89 -9.76
C ALA A 58 0.47 -6.13 -11.02
N TRP A 59 -0.41 -5.13 -10.85
CA TRP A 59 -0.81 -4.18 -11.89
C TRP A 59 -0.65 -2.73 -11.41
N GLN A 60 0.04 -1.83 -12.10
CA GLN A 60 0.92 -2.03 -13.27
C GLN A 60 2.35 -1.62 -12.96
N ARG A 61 3.29 -2.21 -13.71
CA ARG A 61 4.73 -2.00 -13.54
C ARG A 61 5.15 -0.52 -13.50
N GLY A 62 4.50 0.35 -14.27
CA GLY A 62 4.84 1.77 -14.35
C GLY A 62 4.43 2.62 -13.15
N PHE A 63 3.55 2.11 -12.28
CA PHE A 63 3.14 2.79 -11.04
C PHE A 63 3.79 2.21 -9.79
N ALA A 64 4.47 1.08 -9.92
CA ALA A 64 5.29 0.54 -8.86
C ALA A 64 6.49 1.45 -8.63
N LYS A 65 6.76 1.76 -7.37
CA LYS A 65 8.06 2.29 -6.99
C LYS A 65 9.12 1.20 -7.12
N GLU A 66 10.37 1.60 -7.36
CA GLU A 66 11.47 0.63 -7.50
C GLU A 66 11.76 -0.17 -6.21
N ASP A 67 11.53 0.45 -5.05
CA ASP A 67 11.72 -0.15 -3.73
C ASP A 67 10.80 -1.36 -3.45
N ILE A 68 9.73 -1.52 -4.23
CA ILE A 68 8.75 -2.60 -4.03
C ILE A 68 9.25 -3.96 -4.50
N TRP A 69 10.12 -4.01 -5.52
CA TRP A 69 10.55 -5.27 -6.12
C TRP A 69 11.50 -6.08 -5.24
N PRO A 70 12.52 -5.46 -4.59
CA PRO A 70 13.34 -6.15 -3.61
C PRO A 70 12.51 -6.72 -2.45
N VAL A 71 11.53 -5.95 -1.97
CA VAL A 71 10.61 -6.35 -0.89
C VAL A 71 9.79 -7.56 -1.29
N LEU A 72 9.16 -7.54 -2.47
CA LEU A 72 8.45 -8.71 -3.01
C LEU A 72 9.37 -9.92 -3.16
N LYS A 73 10.58 -9.71 -3.66
CA LYS A 73 11.56 -10.80 -3.84
C LYS A 73 11.99 -11.39 -2.51
N GLU A 74 12.20 -10.59 -1.48
CA GLU A 74 12.56 -11.05 -0.15
C GLU A 74 11.41 -11.85 0.47
N TYR A 75 10.21 -11.28 0.48
CA TYR A 75 9.06 -11.93 1.12
C TYR A 75 8.53 -13.16 0.37
N LEU A 76 8.78 -13.30 -0.93
CA LEU A 76 8.41 -14.50 -1.69
C LEU A 76 9.48 -15.60 -1.64
N ARG A 77 10.63 -15.38 -0.98
CA ARG A 77 11.62 -16.45 -0.78
C ARG A 77 11.15 -17.39 0.33
N ASN A 78 11.24 -18.69 0.03
CA ASN A 78 11.09 -19.77 1.00
C ASN A 78 12.26 -19.80 1.98
#